data_AF-A0A849UNM7-F1
#
_entry.id   AF-A0A849UNM7-F1
#
_cell.length_a   1.000
_cell.length_b   1.000
_cell.length_c   1.000
_cell.angle_alpha   90.00
_cell.angle_beta   90.00
_cell.angle_gamma   90.00
#
_symmetry.space_group_name_H-M   'P 1'
#
loop_
_entity.id
_entity.type
_entity.pdbx_description
1 polymer ?
#
loop_
_entity_poly.entity_id
_entity_poly.type
_entity_poly.pdbx_seq_one_letter_code
_entity_poly.pdbx_strand_id
1 'polypeptide(L)'
;MSIEKYVPAPDFNNILAVLQNKRPARPTLFEFYLNWPLYQQFAGPLPPDCPEELQKMLTTILGFRNLGYDYASIKLPNFTFQTEVGGKGSKASYSLNEGSVIHDRESFKANS
;
A
#
# COMPACT_ATOMS: atom_id res chain seq x y z
N MET A 1 3.39 2.00 -36.06
CA MET A 1 2.43 1.43 -35.09
C MET A 1 2.31 2.42 -33.95
N SER A 2 1.25 3.22 -33.95
CA SER A 2 1.02 4.25 -32.95
C SER A 2 0.51 3.55 -31.69
N ILE A 3 1.34 3.46 -30.66
CA ILE A 3 0.90 3.00 -29.34
C ILE A 3 -0.05 4.08 -28.81
N GLU A 4 -1.35 3.77 -28.72
CA GLU A 4 -2.28 4.63 -28.01
C GLU A 4 -1.77 4.84 -26.59
N LYS A 5 -1.68 6.11 -26.19
CA LYS A 5 -1.22 6.48 -24.87
C LYS A 5 -2.24 5.96 -23.86
N TYR A 6 -1.81 5.05 -22.99
CA TYR A 6 -2.64 4.55 -21.89
C TYR A 6 -3.10 5.73 -21.02
N VAL A 7 -4.42 5.79 -20.75
CA VAL A 7 -5.02 6.75 -19.83
C VAL A 7 -5.49 5.97 -18.59
N PRO A 8 -4.93 6.26 -17.39
CA PRO A 8 -5.34 5.59 -16.17
C PRO A 8 -6.82 5.78 -15.86
N ALA A 9 -7.55 4.67 -15.74
CA ALA A 9 -8.97 4.64 -15.38
C ALA A 9 -9.21 3.53 -14.33
N PRO A 10 -8.81 3.76 -13.06
CA PRO A 10 -8.98 2.77 -11.99
C PRO A 10 -10.46 2.57 -11.64
N ASP A 11 -10.86 1.32 -11.41
CA ASP A 11 -12.20 0.93 -10.94
C ASP A 11 -12.08 -0.05 -9.77
N PHE A 12 -12.33 0.46 -8.57
CA PHE A 12 -12.24 -0.30 -7.32
C PHE A 12 -13.18 -1.53 -7.28
N ASN A 13 -14.23 -1.56 -8.09
CA ASN A 13 -15.14 -2.71 -8.13
C ASN A 13 -14.45 -3.97 -8.67
N ASN A 14 -13.38 -3.83 -9.47
CA ASN A 14 -12.62 -4.96 -9.96
C ASN A 14 -11.91 -5.69 -8.82
N ILE A 15 -11.20 -4.97 -7.94
CA ILE A 15 -10.57 -5.60 -6.78
C ILE A 15 -11.60 -6.12 -5.78
N LEU A 16 -12.72 -5.41 -5.60
CA LEU A 16 -13.81 -5.88 -4.74
C LEU A 16 -14.39 -7.21 -5.24
N ALA A 17 -14.57 -7.36 -6.57
CA ALA A 17 -15.04 -8.61 -7.17
C ALA A 17 -14.06 -9.75 -6.89
N VAL A 18 -12.75 -9.53 -7.08
CA VAL A 18 -11.71 -10.53 -6.78
C VAL A 18 -11.77 -10.95 -5.32
N LEU A 19 -11.84 -10.00 -4.38
CA LEU A 19 -11.92 -10.30 -2.93
C LEU A 19 -13.21 -11.02 -2.54
N GLN A 20 -14.28 -10.86 -3.30
CA GLN A 20 -15.56 -11.57 -3.11
C GLN A 20 -15.62 -12.91 -3.87
N ASN A 21 -14.52 -13.38 -4.45
CA ASN A 21 -14.47 -14.56 -5.31
C ASN A 21 -15.46 -14.50 -6.49
N LYS A 22 -15.59 -13.31 -7.09
CA LYS A 22 -16.40 -13.04 -8.29
C LYS A 22 -15.48 -12.71 -9.47
N ARG A 23 -16.02 -12.82 -10.69
CA ARG A 23 -15.31 -12.45 -11.91
C ARG A 23 -15.29 -10.91 -12.08
N PRO A 24 -14.10 -10.27 -12.15
CA PRO A 24 -14.00 -8.83 -12.42
C PRO A 24 -14.30 -8.50 -13.90
N ALA A 25 -14.55 -7.23 -14.21
CA ALA A 25 -14.86 -6.78 -15.57
C ALA A 25 -13.65 -6.87 -16.51
N ARG A 26 -12.44 -6.80 -15.96
CA ARG A 26 -11.16 -6.97 -16.66
C ARG A 26 -10.14 -7.72 -15.78
N PRO A 27 -9.08 -8.29 -16.35
CA PRO A 27 -7.96 -8.79 -15.56
C PRO A 27 -7.51 -7.73 -14.55
N THR A 28 -7.53 -8.07 -13.27
CA THR A 28 -7.28 -7.15 -12.16
C THR A 28 -5.90 -7.44 -11.58
N LEU A 29 -5.03 -6.44 -11.57
CA LEU A 29 -3.72 -6.56 -10.93
C LEU A 29 -3.87 -6.58 -9.40
N PHE A 30 -3.12 -7.45 -8.75
CA PHE A 30 -3.06 -7.54 -7.30
C PHE A 30 -1.61 -7.66 -6.84
N GLU A 31 -1.21 -6.77 -5.93
CA GLU A 31 0.12 -6.75 -5.32
C GLU A 31 0.04 -6.17 -3.89
N PHE A 32 0.82 -6.74 -2.98
CA PHE A 32 0.92 -6.19 -1.62
C PHE A 32 1.83 -4.97 -1.61
N TYR A 33 3.03 -5.09 -2.21
CA TYR A 33 4.00 -4.01 -2.33
C TYR A 33 4.84 -4.15 -3.60
N LEU A 34 4.93 -3.07 -4.37
CA LEU A 34 5.96 -2.89 -5.39
C LEU A 34 7.23 -2.29 -4.79
N ASN A 35 8.34 -2.44 -5.51
CA ASN A 35 9.62 -1.85 -5.16
C ASN A 35 9.56 -0.31 -5.28
N TRP A 36 10.18 0.40 -4.32
CA TRP A 36 10.15 1.86 -4.22
C TRP A 36 10.51 2.61 -5.52
N PRO A 37 11.56 2.21 -6.27
CA PRO A 37 11.92 2.85 -7.53
C PRO A 37 10.82 2.80 -8.59
N LEU A 38 9.97 1.76 -8.60
CA LEU A 38 8.85 1.67 -9.53
C LEU A 38 7.81 2.75 -9.24
N TYR A 39 7.51 3.02 -7.96
CA TYR A 39 6.60 4.13 -7.65
C TYR A 39 7.17 5.47 -8.13
N GLN A 40 8.44 5.74 -7.86
CA GLN A 40 9.07 7.01 -8.27
C GLN A 40 9.08 7.18 -9.79
N GLN A 41 9.37 6.10 -10.52
CA GLN A 41 9.40 6.11 -11.98
C GLN A 41 8.02 6.41 -12.59
N PHE A 42 6.96 5.86 -12.00
CA PHE A 42 5.62 5.93 -12.59
C PHE A 42 4.71 6.99 -11.98
N ALA A 43 4.99 7.53 -10.80
CA ALA A 43 4.15 8.53 -10.13
C ALA A 43 4.04 9.85 -10.92
N GLY A 44 5.11 10.23 -11.62
CA GLY A 44 5.23 11.55 -12.21
C GLY A 44 5.43 12.65 -11.16
N PRO A 45 5.31 13.93 -11.54
CA PRO A 45 5.51 15.04 -10.63
C PRO A 45 4.39 15.09 -9.58
N LEU A 46 4.78 15.28 -8.31
CA LEU A 46 3.86 15.57 -7.23
C LEU A 46 3.31 17.01 -7.34
N PRO A 47 2.17 17.33 -6.70
CA PRO A 47 1.72 18.71 -6.55
C PRO A 47 2.81 19.58 -5.90
N PRO A 48 3.04 20.82 -6.38
CA PRO A 48 4.10 21.69 -5.85
C PRO A 48 4.03 21.91 -4.34
N ASP A 49 2.82 22.02 -3.80
CA ASP A 49 2.56 22.29 -2.38
C ASP A 49 2.27 21.02 -1.57
N CYS A 50 2.74 19.85 -2.03
CA CYS A 50 2.55 18.59 -1.31
C CYS A 50 3.35 18.58 0.01
N PRO A 51 2.69 18.42 1.17
CA PRO A 51 3.38 18.27 2.46
C PRO A 51 4.33 17.07 2.45
N GLU A 52 5.51 17.22 3.05
CA GLU A 52 6.57 16.20 3.06
C GLU A 52 6.07 14.87 3.62
N GLU A 53 5.26 14.91 4.68
CA GLU A 53 4.68 13.73 5.32
C GLU A 53 3.72 12.95 4.40
N LEU A 54 3.18 13.59 3.35
CA LEU A 54 2.27 12.96 2.39
C LEU A 54 2.97 12.54 1.09
N GLN A 55 4.17 13.07 0.80
CA GLN A 55 4.85 12.83 -0.48
C GLN A 55 5.02 11.35 -0.78
N LYS A 56 5.43 10.56 0.22
CA LYS A 56 5.60 9.11 0.06
C LYS A 56 4.29 8.40 -0.29
N MET A 57 3.22 8.74 0.42
CA MET A 57 1.90 8.17 0.19
C MET A 57 1.37 8.55 -1.20
N LEU A 58 1.47 9.82 -1.61
CA LEU A 58 1.04 10.26 -2.93
C LEU A 58 1.87 9.64 -4.06
N THR A 59 3.18 9.49 -3.87
CA THR A 59 4.05 8.79 -4.83
C THR A 59 3.58 7.34 -5.04
N THR A 60 3.25 6.64 -3.95
CA THR A 60 2.69 5.27 -4.04
C THR A 60 1.37 5.28 -4.80
N ILE A 61 0.41 6.12 -4.41
CA ILE A 61 -0.93 6.17 -5.03
C ILE A 61 -0.83 6.45 -6.53
N LEU A 62 -0.04 7.45 -6.93
CA LEU A 62 0.14 7.84 -8.32
C LEU A 62 0.90 6.76 -9.11
N GLY A 63 1.90 6.12 -8.50
CA GLY A 63 2.61 4.99 -9.10
C GLY A 63 1.67 3.82 -9.41
N PHE A 64 0.86 3.39 -8.44
CA PHE A 64 -0.15 2.34 -8.63
C PHE A 64 -1.14 2.72 -9.73
N ARG A 65 -1.69 3.94 -9.69
CA ARG A 65 -2.62 4.43 -10.71
C ARG A 65 -2.02 4.37 -12.11
N ASN A 66 -0.79 4.86 -12.29
CA ASN A 66 -0.16 4.96 -13.60
C ASN A 66 0.34 3.60 -14.12
N LEU A 67 0.57 2.64 -13.24
CA LEU A 67 0.85 1.24 -13.58
C LEU A 67 -0.43 0.43 -13.91
N GLY A 68 -1.61 1.02 -13.76
CA GLY A 68 -2.89 0.43 -14.13
C GLY A 68 -3.56 -0.38 -13.02
N TYR A 69 -3.18 -0.18 -11.77
CA TYR A 69 -3.86 -0.79 -10.63
C TYR A 69 -5.17 -0.06 -10.31
N ASP A 70 -6.15 -0.84 -9.85
CA ASP A 70 -7.48 -0.38 -9.43
C ASP A 70 -7.52 0.05 -7.95
N TYR A 71 -6.43 -0.16 -7.21
CA TYR A 71 -6.26 0.20 -5.79
C TYR A 71 -4.78 0.50 -5.49
N ALA A 72 -4.50 1.02 -4.30
CA ALA A 72 -3.14 1.19 -3.79
C ALA A 72 -3.05 0.71 -2.34
N SER A 73 -2.05 -0.13 -2.04
CA SER A 73 -1.69 -0.47 -0.66
C SER A 73 -0.88 0.68 -0.05
N ILE A 74 -1.49 1.42 0.87
CA ILE A 74 -0.84 2.56 1.52
C ILE A 74 -0.55 2.28 2.99
N LYS A 75 0.62 2.74 3.46
CA LYS A 75 0.88 2.91 4.89
C LYS A 75 0.50 4.33 5.26
N LEU A 76 -0.46 4.49 6.18
CA LEU A 76 -0.81 5.80 6.70
C LEU A 76 0.40 6.41 7.44
N PRO A 77 0.75 7.69 7.16
CA PRO A 77 1.76 8.40 7.94
C PRO A 77 1.43 8.34 9.42
N ASN A 78 2.44 8.08 10.26
CA ASN A 78 2.33 8.01 11.72
C ASN A 78 1.36 6.94 12.27
N PHE A 79 0.85 6.05 11.44
CA PHE A 79 0.07 4.91 11.90
C PHE A 79 1.03 3.77 12.30
N THR A 80 1.18 3.57 13.60
CA THR A 80 1.99 2.50 14.18
C THR A 80 1.29 1.92 15.40
N PHE A 81 1.42 0.62 15.59
CA PHE A 81 1.06 -0.03 16.85
C PHE A 81 2.23 0.17 17.82
N GLN A 82 1.97 0.67 19.02
CA GLN A 82 2.99 0.81 20.04
C GLN A 82 3.32 -0.57 20.62
N THR A 83 4.53 -1.07 20.38
CA THR A 83 4.98 -2.35 20.94
C THR A 83 5.66 -2.10 22.29
N GLU A 84 5.33 -2.90 23.32
CA GLU A 84 5.97 -2.80 24.65
C GLU A 84 7.46 -3.15 24.65
N VAL A 85 7.97 -3.77 23.58
CA VAL A 85 9.38 -4.13 23.43
C VAL A 85 10.19 -2.91 22.98
N GLY A 86 10.58 -2.09 23.95
CA GLY A 86 11.62 -1.07 23.76
C GLY A 86 12.96 -1.71 23.41
N GLY A 87 13.59 -1.21 22.33
CA GLY A 87 15.00 -1.48 22.02
C GLY A 87 15.27 -2.79 21.27
N LYS A 88 15.59 -2.65 19.98
CA LYS A 88 16.17 -3.73 19.15
C LYS A 88 17.56 -4.09 19.69
N GLY A 89 17.64 -5.10 20.56
CA GLY A 89 18.88 -5.86 20.72
C GLY A 89 19.20 -6.56 19.40
N SER A 90 20.48 -6.70 19.04
CA SER A 90 20.87 -7.49 17.87
C SER A 90 20.94 -8.97 18.24
N LYS A 91 19.83 -9.72 18.12
CA LYS A 91 19.89 -11.19 18.07
C LYS A 91 19.61 -11.69 16.65
N ALA A 92 20.29 -12.77 16.29
CA ALA A 92 20.41 -13.28 14.93
C ALA A 92 19.14 -13.95 14.37
N SER A 93 18.15 -14.25 15.21
CA SER A 93 16.79 -14.54 14.76
C SER A 93 15.78 -14.04 15.80
N TYR A 94 14.75 -13.37 15.31
CA TYR A 94 13.55 -13.01 16.06
C TYR A 94 12.39 -13.68 15.37
N SER A 95 11.44 -14.21 16.15
CA SER A 95 10.16 -14.59 15.56
C SER A 95 9.47 -13.31 15.07
N LEU A 96 8.95 -13.31 13.85
CA LEU A 96 8.20 -12.17 13.31
C LEU A 96 6.93 -11.85 14.12
N ASN A 97 6.47 -12.79 14.95
CA ASN A 97 5.33 -12.63 15.85
C ASN A 97 5.75 -12.20 17.27
N GLU A 98 7.05 -12.17 17.58
CA GLU A 98 7.55 -11.76 18.89
C GLU A 98 7.37 -10.25 19.07
N GLY A 99 6.59 -9.85 20.06
CA GLY A 99 6.22 -8.44 20.29
C GLY A 99 5.04 -7.95 19.45
N SER A 100 4.24 -8.84 18.82
CA SER A 100 2.98 -8.44 18.21
C SER A 100 2.02 -7.91 19.29
N VAL A 101 1.36 -6.78 19.04
CA VAL A 101 0.47 -6.11 20.02
C VAL A 101 -0.96 -6.60 19.93
N ILE A 102 -1.33 -7.13 18.77
CA ILE A 102 -2.68 -7.60 18.45
C ILE A 102 -2.60 -9.11 18.28
N HIS A 103 -3.23 -9.84 19.19
CA HIS A 103 -3.32 -11.29 19.16
C HIS A 103 -4.76 -11.78 18.99
N ASP A 104 -5.72 -10.90 19.21
CA ASP A 104 -7.16 -11.18 19.17
C ASP A 104 -7.97 -9.93 18.81
N ARG A 105 -9.31 -10.09 18.77
CA ARG A 105 -10.21 -9.00 18.40
C ARG A 105 -10.30 -7.90 19.47
N GLU A 106 -10.09 -8.22 20.73
CA GLU A 106 -10.21 -7.24 21.82
C GLU A 106 -8.94 -6.36 21.90
N SER A 107 -7.75 -6.96 21.77
CA SER A 107 -6.48 -6.25 21.62
C SER A 107 -6.45 -5.32 20.40
N PHE A 108 -7.09 -5.71 19.28
CA PHE A 108 -7.27 -4.81 18.15
C PHE A 108 -8.08 -3.56 18.52
N LYS A 109 -9.25 -3.71 19.18
CA LYS A 109 -10.11 -2.58 19.57
C LYS A 109 -9.42 -1.65 20.56
N ALA A 110 -8.56 -2.16 21.42
CA ALA A 110 -7.80 -1.35 22.38
C ALA A 110 -6.71 -0.50 21.71
N ASN A 111 -6.34 -0.80 20.46
CA ASN A 111 -5.23 -0.17 19.73
C ASN A 111 -5.66 0.46 18.38
N SER A 112 -6.97 0.60 18.15
CA SER A 112 -7.58 1.22 16.96
C SER A 112 -8.23 2.54 17.31
#